data_AF-A0ABD5B004-F1
#
_entry.id   AF-A0ABD5B004-F1
#
_cell.length_a   1.000
_cell.length_b   1.000
_cell.length_c   1.000
_cell.angle_alpha   90.00
_cell.angle_beta   90.00
_cell.angle_gamma   90.00
#
_symmetry.space_group_name_H-M   'P 1'
#
loop_
_entity.id
_entity.type
_entity.pdbx_description
1 polymer ?
#
loop_
_entity_poly.entity_id
_entity_poly.type
_entity_poly.pdbx_seq_one_letter_code
_entity_poly.pdbx_strand_id
1 'polypeptide(L)'
;DEMKHKAADISKANTQSNKYDIRDPYWKLIKQNKRKIKRDYEFNINSPEFQDLKLLVQTLHAAGADVQYVSIPSNGRWYDHIGIKKDRREAVYKKIHSTVVDNGGKIYDLTNKDYEKYVISDAVHIGWKGWVYVDQQI
;
A
#
# COMPACT_ATOMS: atom_id res chain seq x y z
N ASP A 1 -11.32 12.29 13.68
CA ASP A 1 -10.72 11.36 14.68
C ASP A 1 -11.60 10.20 15.08
N GLU A 2 -12.91 10.39 15.29
CA GLU A 2 -13.85 9.31 15.64
C GLU A 2 -13.77 8.10 14.68
N MET A 3 -13.82 8.34 13.36
CA MET A 3 -13.72 7.25 12.36
C MET A 3 -12.40 6.48 12.43
N LYS A 4 -11.29 7.15 12.76
CA LYS A 4 -9.98 6.49 12.91
C LYS A 4 -9.94 5.61 14.16
N HIS A 5 -10.62 6.01 15.23
CA HIS A 5 -10.78 5.19 16.44
C HIS A 5 -11.65 3.96 16.16
N LYS A 6 -12.84 4.15 15.57
CA LYS A 6 -13.71 3.02 15.18
C LYS A 6 -12.99 2.05 14.25
N ALA A 7 -12.25 2.57 13.27
CA ALA A 7 -11.43 1.75 12.38
C ALA A 7 -10.38 0.95 13.16
N ALA A 8 -9.70 1.55 14.14
CA ALA A 8 -8.72 0.85 14.97
C ALA A 8 -9.36 -0.28 15.80
N ASP A 9 -10.54 -0.06 16.38
CA ASP A 9 -11.24 -1.06 17.18
C ASP A 9 -11.69 -2.26 16.33
N ILE A 10 -12.31 -1.99 15.17
CA ILE A 10 -12.68 -3.05 14.21
C ILE A 10 -11.45 -3.82 13.76
N SER A 11 -10.36 -3.10 13.44
CA SER A 11 -9.12 -3.74 12.98
C SER A 11 -8.55 -4.65 14.04
N LYS A 12 -8.44 -4.16 15.29
CA LYS A 12 -7.98 -4.94 16.43
C LYS A 12 -8.80 -6.22 16.54
N ALA A 13 -10.12 -6.15 16.53
CA ALA A 13 -10.98 -7.34 16.64
C ALA A 13 -10.78 -8.37 15.51
N ASN A 14 -10.23 -7.98 14.35
CA ASN A 14 -10.07 -8.83 13.16
C ASN A 14 -8.62 -9.23 12.86
N THR A 15 -7.66 -8.88 13.73
CA THR A 15 -6.23 -9.16 13.55
C THR A 15 -5.59 -9.71 14.83
N GLN A 16 -6.25 -10.64 15.52
CA GLN A 16 -5.82 -11.19 16.81
C GLN A 16 -4.84 -12.37 16.68
N SER A 17 -4.76 -13.00 15.52
CA SER A 17 -4.03 -14.26 15.31
C SER A 17 -2.55 -14.10 14.96
N ASN A 18 -2.05 -12.86 14.80
CA ASN A 18 -0.68 -12.59 14.40
C ASN A 18 -0.17 -11.21 14.84
N LYS A 19 1.15 -11.06 14.87
CA LYS A 19 1.85 -9.82 15.27
C LYS A 19 2.04 -8.80 14.15
N TYR A 20 1.57 -9.10 12.93
CA TYR A 20 1.76 -8.27 11.74
C TYR A 20 0.50 -7.45 11.42
N ASP A 21 -0.53 -7.53 12.25
CA ASP A 21 -1.84 -6.89 12.03
C ASP A 21 -2.49 -7.32 10.69
N ILE A 22 -2.20 -8.54 10.23
CA ILE A 22 -2.84 -9.14 9.05
C ILE A 22 -4.20 -9.70 9.49
N ARG A 23 -5.23 -9.55 8.65
CA ARG A 23 -6.56 -10.12 8.90
C ARG A 23 -6.52 -11.62 9.21
N ASP A 24 -7.21 -12.03 10.26
CA ASP A 24 -7.20 -13.40 10.76
C ASP A 24 -7.57 -14.47 9.71
N PRO A 25 -8.61 -14.26 8.86
CA PRO A 25 -8.90 -15.20 7.78
C PRO A 25 -7.73 -15.35 6.79
N TYR A 26 -7.07 -14.25 6.42
CA TYR A 26 -5.95 -14.29 5.48
C TYR A 26 -4.69 -14.87 6.11
N TRP A 27 -4.45 -14.58 7.39
CA TRP A 27 -3.35 -15.19 8.14
C TRP A 27 -3.48 -16.71 8.22
N LYS A 28 -4.70 -17.22 8.43
CA LYS A 28 -4.98 -18.67 8.39
C LYS A 28 -4.57 -19.28 7.05
N LEU A 29 -4.86 -18.62 5.92
CA LEU A 29 -4.45 -19.08 4.59
C LEU A 29 -2.93 -19.09 4.43
N ILE A 30 -2.24 -18.03 4.88
CA ILE A 30 -0.77 -17.97 4.88
C ILE A 30 -0.19 -19.15 5.67
N LYS A 31 -0.74 -19.45 6.86
CA LYS A 31 -0.27 -20.53 7.73
C LYS A 31 -0.56 -21.93 7.17
N GLN A 32 -1.69 -22.11 6.48
CA GLN A 32 -2.03 -23.36 5.82
C GLN A 32 -1.12 -23.62 4.61
N ASN A 33 -0.68 -22.56 3.93
CA ASN A 33 0.26 -22.66 2.84
C ASN A 33 1.68 -22.89 3.39
N LYS A 34 2.13 -24.14 3.40
CA LYS A 34 3.45 -24.54 3.93
C LYS A 34 4.63 -24.09 3.06
N ARG A 35 4.39 -23.38 1.95
CA ARG A 35 5.47 -22.94 1.06
C ARG A 35 6.23 -21.76 1.67
N LYS A 36 7.55 -21.77 1.49
CA LYS A 36 8.37 -20.60 1.82
C LYS A 36 7.91 -19.41 0.98
N ILE A 37 7.59 -18.31 1.63
CA ILE A 37 7.19 -17.06 0.98
C ILE A 37 8.46 -16.42 0.42
N LYS A 38 8.67 -16.53 -0.90
CA LYS A 38 9.73 -15.84 -1.64
C LYS A 38 9.10 -14.77 -2.49
N ARG A 39 9.33 -13.50 -2.14
CA ARG A 39 8.76 -12.33 -2.84
C ARG A 39 9.84 -11.40 -3.38
N ASP A 40 11.05 -11.91 -3.58
CA ASP A 40 12.22 -11.13 -4.02
C ASP A 40 12.05 -10.45 -5.38
N TYR A 41 11.00 -10.77 -6.14
CA TYR A 41 10.62 -10.09 -7.39
C TYR A 41 9.76 -8.83 -7.17
N GLU A 42 9.20 -8.62 -5.98
CA GLU A 42 8.34 -7.47 -5.67
C GLU A 42 9.15 -6.21 -5.38
N PHE A 43 8.51 -5.04 -5.45
CA PHE A 43 9.21 -3.76 -5.34
C PHE A 43 10.42 -3.68 -6.30
N ASN A 44 10.19 -4.01 -7.56
CA ASN A 44 11.18 -3.87 -8.62
C ASN A 44 11.11 -2.46 -9.22
N ILE A 45 12.15 -1.65 -9.00
CA ILE A 45 12.24 -0.31 -9.56
C ILE A 45 12.36 -0.30 -11.10
N ASN A 46 12.78 -1.42 -11.71
CA ASN A 46 12.93 -1.58 -13.16
C ASN A 46 11.71 -2.26 -13.81
N SER A 47 10.52 -2.13 -13.22
CA SER A 47 9.29 -2.70 -13.78
C SER A 47 8.85 -1.99 -15.08
N PRO A 48 8.35 -2.72 -16.10
CA PRO A 48 7.72 -2.10 -17.27
C PRO A 48 6.46 -1.31 -16.90
N GLU A 49 5.80 -1.64 -15.79
CA GLU A 49 4.57 -0.98 -15.30
C GLU A 49 4.74 0.54 -15.08
N PHE A 50 5.96 1.04 -14.90
CA PHE A 50 6.21 2.48 -14.83
C PHE A 50 5.95 3.20 -16.16
N GLN A 51 6.15 2.51 -17.29
CA GLN A 51 5.80 3.05 -18.61
C GLN A 51 4.28 3.08 -18.79
N ASP A 52 3.57 2.05 -18.31
CA ASP A 52 2.11 1.98 -18.35
C ASP A 52 1.46 3.04 -17.42
N LEU A 53 2.00 3.22 -16.22
CA LEU A 53 1.58 4.29 -15.31
C LEU A 53 1.80 5.68 -15.95
N LYS A 54 2.97 5.91 -16.56
CA LYS A 54 3.25 7.14 -17.30
C LYS A 54 2.20 7.36 -18.40
N LEU A 55 1.91 6.34 -19.20
CA LEU A 55 0.91 6.42 -20.27
C LEU A 55 -0.47 6.78 -19.72
N LEU A 56 -0.89 6.16 -18.62
CA LEU A 56 -2.16 6.47 -17.96
C LEU A 56 -2.22 7.94 -17.51
N VAL A 57 -1.17 8.43 -16.85
CA VAL A 57 -1.10 9.81 -16.36
C VAL A 57 -1.15 10.81 -17.50
N GLN A 58 -0.35 10.61 -18.54
CA GLN A 58 -0.34 11.48 -19.71
C GLN A 58 -1.69 11.48 -20.44
N THR A 59 -2.34 10.33 -20.55
CA THR A 59 -3.66 10.20 -21.21
C THR A 59 -4.73 10.97 -20.44
N LEU A 60 -4.80 10.79 -19.12
CA LEU A 60 -5.80 11.47 -18.29
C LEU A 60 -5.54 12.97 -18.21
N HIS A 61 -4.27 13.38 -18.15
CA HIS A 61 -3.88 14.79 -18.20
C HIS A 61 -4.26 15.43 -19.54
N ALA A 62 -3.96 14.79 -20.67
CA ALA A 62 -4.32 15.28 -22.00
C ALA A 62 -5.85 15.37 -22.22
N ALA A 63 -6.62 14.49 -21.57
CA ALA A 63 -8.08 14.54 -21.57
C ALA A 63 -8.66 15.65 -20.67
N GLY A 64 -7.83 16.36 -19.89
CA GLY A 64 -8.28 17.38 -18.93
C GLY A 64 -9.02 16.80 -17.72
N ALA A 65 -8.81 15.53 -17.40
CA ALA A 65 -9.46 14.88 -16.26
C ALA A 65 -8.87 15.37 -14.93
N ASP A 66 -9.73 15.66 -13.95
CA ASP A 66 -9.30 15.89 -12.57
C ASP A 66 -9.19 14.54 -11.84
N VAL A 67 -7.96 14.07 -11.64
CA VAL A 67 -7.67 12.74 -11.10
C VAL A 67 -6.92 12.85 -9.78
N GLN A 68 -7.42 12.14 -8.76
CA GLN A 68 -6.71 11.92 -7.51
C GLN A 68 -5.99 10.57 -7.53
N TYR A 69 -4.68 10.57 -7.79
CA TYR A 69 -3.87 9.36 -7.64
C TYR A 69 -3.60 9.13 -6.15
N VAL A 70 -3.58 7.88 -5.72
CA VAL A 70 -3.27 7.49 -4.33
C VAL A 70 -2.18 6.43 -4.34
N SER A 71 -1.04 6.73 -3.70
CA SER A 71 0.04 5.76 -3.48
C SER A 71 -0.16 5.12 -2.11
N ILE A 72 -0.44 3.83 -2.07
CA ILE A 72 -0.71 3.11 -0.82
C ILE A 72 0.59 2.52 -0.23
N PRO A 73 0.74 2.51 1.11
CA PRO A 73 1.87 1.85 1.75
C PRO A 73 1.76 0.32 1.62
N SER A 74 2.81 -0.35 2.06
CA SER A 74 2.77 -1.80 2.31
C SER A 74 2.70 -2.09 3.80
N ASN A 75 2.45 -3.34 4.17
CA ASN A 75 2.64 -3.74 5.56
C ASN A 75 4.14 -3.89 5.85
N GLY A 76 4.75 -2.82 6.38
CA GLY A 76 6.19 -2.77 6.63
C GLY A 76 6.68 -3.85 7.59
N ARG A 77 5.90 -4.13 8.66
CA ARG A 77 6.22 -5.21 9.61
C ARG A 77 6.26 -6.59 8.94
N TRP A 78 5.33 -6.84 8.03
CA TRP A 78 5.28 -8.10 7.29
C TRP A 78 6.42 -8.23 6.28
N TYR A 79 6.68 -7.17 5.49
CA TYR A 79 7.71 -7.20 4.47
C TYR A 79 9.13 -7.29 5.06
N ASP A 80 9.38 -6.62 6.18
CA ASP A 80 10.64 -6.76 6.93
C ASP A 80 10.85 -8.20 7.40
N HIS A 81 9.79 -8.86 7.87
CA HIS A 81 9.86 -10.26 8.31
C HIS A 81 10.23 -11.23 7.18
N ILE A 82 9.77 -10.97 5.96
CA ILE A 82 10.06 -11.82 4.79
C ILE A 82 11.28 -11.36 3.98
N GLY A 83 12.04 -10.37 4.47
CA GLY A 83 13.33 -9.97 3.92
C GLY A 83 13.32 -8.86 2.87
N ILE A 84 12.18 -8.21 2.62
CA ILE A 84 12.09 -7.04 1.74
C ILE A 84 12.21 -5.80 2.62
N LYS A 85 13.39 -5.17 2.61
CA LYS A 85 13.69 -4.01 3.47
C LYS A 85 13.02 -2.73 2.99
N LYS A 86 12.88 -1.79 3.94
CA LYS A 86 12.24 -0.48 3.75
C LYS A 86 12.82 0.33 2.58
N ASP A 87 14.14 0.37 2.44
CA ASP A 87 14.87 1.08 1.37
C ASP A 87 14.44 0.61 -0.03
N ARG A 88 14.27 -0.70 -0.22
CA ARG A 88 13.76 -1.25 -1.49
C ARG A 88 12.33 -0.78 -1.79
N ARG A 89 11.47 -0.73 -0.77
CA ARG A 89 10.08 -0.27 -0.91
C ARG A 89 10.02 1.23 -1.20
N GLU A 90 10.78 2.03 -0.45
CA GLU A 90 10.90 3.48 -0.62
C GLU A 90 11.41 3.87 -2.02
N ALA A 91 12.34 3.11 -2.58
CA ALA A 91 12.83 3.36 -3.94
C ALA A 91 11.70 3.25 -4.99
N VAL A 92 10.80 2.28 -4.83
CA VAL A 92 9.63 2.12 -5.68
C VAL A 92 8.60 3.23 -5.42
N TYR A 93 8.32 3.58 -4.16
CA TYR A 93 7.40 4.67 -3.83
C TYR A 93 7.84 6.01 -4.44
N LYS A 94 9.13 6.34 -4.33
CA LYS A 94 9.70 7.55 -4.95
C LYS A 94 9.53 7.54 -6.47
N LYS A 95 9.73 6.39 -7.12
CA LYS A 95 9.55 6.28 -8.58
C LYS A 95 8.08 6.38 -8.99
N ILE A 96 7.14 5.83 -8.21
CA ILE A 96 5.69 6.01 -8.45
C ILE A 96 5.35 7.50 -8.36
N HIS A 97 5.79 8.16 -7.29
CA HIS A 97 5.56 9.58 -7.06
C HIS A 97 6.07 10.44 -8.23
N SER A 98 7.34 10.28 -8.60
CA SER A 98 7.92 11.05 -9.71
C SER A 98 7.24 10.74 -11.03
N THR A 99 6.92 9.46 -11.32
CA THR A 99 6.20 9.08 -12.54
C THR A 99 4.86 9.80 -12.66
N VAL A 100 4.11 9.97 -11.55
CA VAL A 100 2.84 10.70 -11.58
C VAL A 100 3.07 12.21 -11.71
N VAL A 101 3.91 12.80 -10.86
CA VAL A 101 4.11 14.27 -10.80
C VAL A 101 4.77 14.80 -12.08
N ASP A 102 5.82 14.14 -12.58
CA ASP A 102 6.57 14.58 -13.76
C ASP A 102 5.73 14.51 -15.05
N ASN A 103 4.60 13.80 -15.02
CA ASN A 103 3.70 13.64 -16.17
C ASN A 103 2.37 14.41 -15.99
N GLY A 104 2.29 15.33 -15.03
CA GLY A 104 1.17 16.27 -14.87
C GLY A 104 0.04 15.78 -13.96
N GLY A 105 0.24 14.70 -13.19
CA GLY A 105 -0.70 14.23 -12.19
C GLY A 105 -0.44 14.79 -10.79
N LYS A 106 -1.47 14.79 -9.94
CA LYS A 106 -1.36 15.03 -8.48
C LYS A 106 -1.51 13.72 -7.72
N ILE A 107 -0.72 13.51 -6.67
CA ILE A 107 -0.72 12.24 -5.92
C ILE A 107 -0.85 12.48 -4.42
N TYR A 108 -1.76 11.74 -3.78
CA TYR A 108 -1.81 11.60 -2.34
C TYR A 108 -0.93 10.42 -1.93
N ASP A 109 0.15 10.72 -1.23
CA ASP A 109 1.17 9.76 -0.85
C ASP A 109 0.95 9.27 0.59
N LEU A 110 0.45 8.04 0.73
CA LEU A 110 0.21 7.39 2.02
C LEU A 110 1.38 6.49 2.43
N THR A 111 2.47 6.46 1.66
CA THR A 111 3.57 5.48 1.82
C THR A 111 4.42 5.73 3.08
N ASN A 112 4.35 6.92 3.68
CA ASN A 112 4.94 7.20 4.99
C ASN A 112 4.28 6.42 6.14
N LYS A 113 3.17 5.70 5.89
CA LYS A 113 2.41 4.91 6.87
C LYS A 113 2.68 3.41 6.84
N ASP A 114 3.77 2.97 6.21
CA ASP A 114 4.20 1.56 6.14
C ASP A 114 4.12 0.79 7.48
N TYR A 115 4.39 1.49 8.59
CA TYR A 115 4.41 0.90 9.94
C TYR A 115 3.22 1.33 10.79
N GLU A 116 2.33 2.18 10.30
CA GLU A 116 1.15 2.58 11.05
C GLU A 116 0.15 1.41 11.08
N LYS A 117 -0.25 0.99 12.30
CA LYS A 117 -1.21 -0.10 12.46
C LYS A 117 -2.50 0.18 11.69
N TYR A 118 -3.01 -0.85 11.03
CA TYR A 118 -4.33 -0.93 10.40
C TYR A 118 -4.52 -0.04 9.16
N VAL A 119 -3.46 0.58 8.65
CA VAL A 119 -3.48 1.29 7.36
C VAL A 119 -3.54 0.30 6.20
N ILE A 120 -2.91 -0.86 6.35
CA ILE A 120 -3.00 -2.02 5.44
C ILE A 120 -3.64 -3.17 6.21
N SER A 121 -4.53 -3.93 5.56
CA SER A 121 -5.27 -5.04 6.17
C SER A 121 -4.58 -6.40 6.04
N ASP A 122 -3.67 -6.53 5.07
CA ASP A 122 -2.86 -7.73 4.87
C ASP A 122 -1.41 -7.39 4.52
N ALA A 123 -0.88 -7.87 3.39
CA ALA A 123 0.44 -7.49 2.92
C ALA A 123 0.41 -6.17 2.13
N VAL A 124 -0.64 -5.95 1.32
CA VAL A 124 -0.67 -4.87 0.31
C VAL A 124 -2.00 -4.14 0.19
N HIS A 125 -3.12 -4.72 0.66
CA HIS A 125 -4.43 -4.08 0.49
C HIS A 125 -4.74 -3.07 1.59
N ILE A 126 -5.33 -1.94 1.21
CA ILE A 126 -5.79 -0.89 2.13
C ILE A 126 -6.64 -1.50 3.26
N GLY A 127 -6.33 -1.11 4.49
CA GLY A 127 -7.05 -1.49 5.69
C GLY A 127 -8.00 -0.41 6.18
N TRP A 128 -8.68 -0.67 7.30
CA TRP A 128 -9.74 0.20 7.81
C TRP A 128 -9.27 1.64 8.05
N LYS A 129 -8.12 1.84 8.69
CA LYS A 129 -7.58 3.21 8.87
C LYS A 129 -7.10 3.80 7.55
N GLY A 130 -6.60 2.97 6.64
CA GLY A 130 -6.18 3.39 5.30
C GLY A 130 -7.34 3.98 4.52
N TRP A 131 -8.51 3.32 4.54
CA TRP A 131 -9.72 3.84 3.91
C TRP A 131 -10.18 5.17 4.51
N VAL A 132 -10.07 5.35 5.83
CA VAL A 132 -10.37 6.67 6.45
C VAL A 132 -9.39 7.75 5.97
N TYR A 133 -8.12 7.42 5.70
CA TYR A 133 -7.19 8.40 5.12
C TYR A 133 -7.50 8.72 3.66
N VAL A 134 -7.93 7.73 2.87
CA VAL A 134 -8.31 7.93 1.47
C VAL A 134 -9.60 8.73 1.35
N ASP A 135 -10.60 8.42 2.18
CA ASP A 135 -11.90 9.12 2.28
C ASP A 135 -11.74 10.62 2.57
N GLN A 136 -10.68 11.01 3.29
CA GLN A 136 -10.37 12.41 3.56
C GLN A 136 -9.82 13.19 2.34
N GLN A 137 -9.59 12.53 1.20
CA GLN A 137 -8.99 13.12 -0.01
C GLN A 137 -9.91 13.04 -1.24
N ILE A 138 -11.06 12.36 -1.12
CA ILE A 138 -12.07 12.18 -2.18
C ILE A 138 -13.38 12.86 -1.77
#